data_AF-A0A6A2X8X2-F1
#
_entry.id   AF-A0A6A2X8X2-F1
#
_cell.length_a   1.000
_cell.length_b   1.000
_cell.length_c   1.000
_cell.angle_alpha   90.00
_cell.angle_beta   90.00
_cell.angle_gamma   90.00
#
_symmetry.space_group_name_H-M   'P 1'
#
loop_
_entity.id
_entity.type
_entity.pdbx_description
1 polymer ?
#
loop_
_entity_poly.entity_id
_entity_poly.type
_entity_poly.pdbx_seq_one_letter_code
_entity_poly.pdbx_strand_id
1 'polypeptide(L)'
;MRPAVSIIDTEHISSADLGEYDVVIVPDFVPSVNDYVQILTRMARHTVNGMLHSFLTKDDARHAGSLIRILEQCGQTVPEELRNL
;
A
#
# COMPACT_ATOMS: atom_id res chain seq x y z
N MET A 1 -13.48 -7.91 -21.96
CA MET A 1 -12.01 -7.85 -21.92
C MET A 1 -11.64 -7.08 -20.68
N ARG A 2 -10.86 -7.65 -19.75
CA ARG A 2 -10.44 -6.92 -18.54
C ARG A 2 -9.40 -5.88 -18.92
N PRO A 3 -9.45 -4.65 -18.36
CA PRO A 3 -8.44 -3.65 -18.64
C PRO A 3 -7.10 -4.10 -18.04
N ALA A 4 -6.00 -3.83 -18.74
CA ALA A 4 -4.66 -4.12 -18.24
C ALA A 4 -4.28 -3.26 -17.02
N VAL A 5 -4.92 -2.10 -16.88
CA VAL A 5 -4.73 -1.14 -15.80
C VAL A 5 -6.08 -0.55 -15.42
N SER A 6 -6.34 -0.44 -14.13
CA SER A 6 -7.51 0.23 -13.56
C SER A 6 -7.06 1.39 -12.68
N ILE A 7 -7.78 2.51 -12.74
CA ILE A 7 -7.62 3.62 -11.81
C ILE A 7 -8.78 3.53 -10.82
N ILE A 8 -8.45 3.54 -9.52
CA ILE A 8 -9.41 3.41 -8.43
C ILE A 8 -9.18 4.59 -7.51
N ASP A 9 -10.21 5.40 -7.29
CA ASP A 9 -10.16 6.49 -6.32
C ASP A 9 -9.99 5.94 -4.90
N THR A 10 -9.26 6.66 -4.06
CA THR A 10 -8.94 6.24 -2.69
C THR A 10 -10.19 5.94 -1.86
N GLU A 11 -11.29 6.69 -2.07
CA GLU A 11 -12.59 6.41 -1.41
C GLU A 11 -13.16 5.01 -1.70
N HIS A 12 -12.77 4.41 -2.83
CA HIS A 12 -13.28 3.12 -3.30
C HIS A 12 -12.36 1.94 -2.95
N ILE A 13 -11.23 2.15 -2.27
CA ILE A 13 -10.34 1.07 -1.80
C ILE A 13 -11.11 0.03 -0.97
N SER A 14 -12.07 0.49 -0.16
CA SER A 14 -12.87 -0.38 0.70
C SER A 14 -13.89 -1.26 -0.04
N SER A 15 -14.24 -0.94 -1.28
CA SER A 15 -15.18 -1.71 -2.11
C SER A 15 -14.51 -2.37 -3.30
N ALA A 16 -13.30 -1.96 -3.67
CA ALA A 16 -12.54 -2.52 -4.77
C ALA A 16 -12.08 -3.96 -4.50
N ASP A 17 -12.12 -4.78 -5.55
CA ASP A 17 -11.61 -6.16 -5.54
C ASP A 17 -10.12 -6.19 -5.87
N LEU A 18 -9.31 -5.75 -4.91
CA LEU A 18 -7.85 -5.65 -5.08
C LEU A 18 -7.15 -7.00 -5.20
N GLY A 19 -7.84 -8.11 -4.89
CA GLY A 19 -7.30 -9.46 -5.01
C GLY A 19 -7.13 -9.93 -6.47
N GLU A 20 -7.72 -9.21 -7.43
CA GLU A 20 -7.53 -9.50 -8.86
C GLU A 20 -6.25 -8.88 -9.45
N TYR A 21 -5.53 -8.05 -8.69
CA TYR A 21 -4.36 -7.31 -9.17
C TYR A 21 -3.07 -7.81 -8.52
N ASP A 22 -2.09 -8.18 -9.35
CA ASP A 22 -0.75 -8.55 -8.87
C ASP A 22 0.03 -7.34 -8.36
N VAL A 23 -0.24 -6.14 -8.90
CA VAL A 23 0.47 -4.91 -8.54
C VAL A 23 -0.53 -3.79 -8.27
N VAL A 24 -0.40 -3.14 -7.12
CA VAL A 24 -1.10 -1.90 -6.77
C VAL A 24 -0.07 -0.80 -6.58
N ILE A 25 -0.31 0.35 -7.21
CA ILE A 25 0.54 1.54 -7.10
C ILE A 25 -0.28 2.65 -6.47
N VAL A 26 0.26 3.26 -5.41
CA VAL A 26 -0.33 4.38 -4.67
C VAL A 26 0.57 5.60 -4.91
N PRO A 27 0.22 6.47 -5.88
CA PRO A 27 1.06 7.59 -6.30
C PRO A 27 1.22 8.68 -5.23
N ASP A 28 0.18 8.88 -4.43
CA ASP A 28 0.16 9.78 -3.28
C ASP A 28 -0.18 8.94 -2.05
N PHE A 29 0.57 9.10 -0.97
CA PHE A 29 0.42 8.25 0.21
C PHE A 29 -1.03 8.28 0.71
N VAL A 30 -1.51 7.11 1.16
CA VAL A 30 -2.88 6.97 1.65
C VAL A 30 -3.15 7.89 2.87
N PRO A 31 -4.40 8.36 3.06
CA PRO A 31 -4.74 9.28 4.15
C PRO A 31 -4.39 8.75 5.54
N SER A 32 -4.41 7.43 5.71
CA SER A 32 -4.00 6.77 6.93
C SER A 32 -3.23 5.47 6.67
N VAL A 33 -2.39 5.11 7.64
CA VAL A 33 -1.69 3.82 7.64
C VAL A 33 -2.66 2.63 7.71
N ASN A 34 -3.87 2.83 8.25
CA ASN A 34 -4.90 1.80 8.25
C ASN A 34 -5.37 1.48 6.82
N ASP A 35 -5.46 2.48 5.94
CA ASP A 35 -5.83 2.27 4.54
C ASP A 35 -4.74 1.47 3.81
N TYR A 36 -3.47 1.70 4.13
CA TYR A 36 -2.35 0.92 3.62
C TYR A 36 -2.49 -0.58 3.99
N VAL A 37 -2.82 -0.86 5.26
CA VAL A 37 -3.08 -2.23 5.73
C VAL A 37 -4.30 -2.85 5.05
N GLN A 38 -5.35 -2.06 4.79
CA GLN A 38 -6.54 -2.53 4.07
C GLN A 38 -6.21 -2.94 2.64
N ILE A 39 -5.37 -2.17 1.92
CA ILE A 39 -4.90 -2.52 0.57
C ILE A 39 -4.17 -3.87 0.61
N LEU A 40 -3.14 -3.99 1.47
CA LEU A 40 -2.36 -5.23 1.61
C LEU A 40 -3.24 -6.45 1.90
N THR A 41 -4.18 -6.29 2.83
CA THR A 41 -5.10 -7.38 3.24
C THR A 41 -6.00 -7.81 2.08
N ARG A 42 -6.45 -6.87 1.25
CA ARG A 42 -7.34 -7.15 0.12
C ARG A 42 -6.60 -7.75 -1.08
N MET A 43 -5.34 -7.40 -1.28
CA MET A 43 -4.47 -8.05 -2.26
C MET A 43 -4.21 -9.52 -1.92
N ALA A 44 -4.15 -9.88 -0.64
CA ALA A 44 -3.78 -11.23 -0.18
C ALA A 44 -4.84 -12.33 -0.40
N ARG A 45 -5.92 -12.08 -1.15
CA ARG A 45 -7.08 -12.99 -1.23
C ARG A 45 -6.89 -14.22 -2.11
N HIS A 46 -6.11 -14.14 -3.19
CA HIS A 46 -6.06 -15.22 -4.21
C HIS A 46 -4.66 -15.75 -4.52
N THR A 47 -3.62 -14.96 -4.26
CA THR A 47 -2.22 -15.35 -4.54
C THR A 47 -1.26 -14.63 -3.59
N VAL A 48 -0.21 -15.32 -3.16
CA VAL A 48 0.80 -14.82 -2.20
C VAL A 48 1.83 -13.88 -2.85
N ASN A 49 1.66 -13.53 -4.13
CA ASN A 49 2.66 -12.84 -4.96
C ASN A 49 2.23 -11.42 -5.38
N GLY A 50 1.50 -10.70 -4.51
CA GLY A 50 1.10 -9.31 -4.76
C GLY A 50 2.19 -8.31 -4.38
N MET A 51 2.27 -7.18 -5.09
CA MET A 51 3.21 -6.09 -4.81
C MET A 51 2.49 -4.76 -4.64
N LEU A 52 2.69 -4.12 -3.49
CA LEU A 52 2.20 -2.77 -3.22
C LEU A 52 3.37 -1.78 -3.29
N HIS A 53 3.31 -0.87 -4.25
CA HIS A 53 4.20 0.28 -4.30
C HIS A 53 3.46 1.50 -3.77
N SER A 54 4.04 2.17 -2.79
CA SER A 54 3.52 3.41 -2.24
C SER A 54 4.61 4.47 -2.27
N PHE A 55 4.27 5.63 -2.80
CA PHE A 55 5.15 6.79 -2.77
C PHE A 55 4.85 7.59 -1.52
N LEU A 56 5.91 8.06 -0.87
CA LEU A 56 5.83 8.78 0.40
C LEU A 56 6.72 10.02 0.30
N THR A 57 6.17 11.16 0.73
CA THR A 57 6.86 12.45 0.70
C THR A 57 7.17 12.94 2.11
N LYS A 58 7.88 14.06 2.24
CA LYS A 58 8.17 14.67 3.55
C LYS A 58 6.90 15.13 4.28
N ASP A 59 5.84 15.45 3.55
CA ASP A 59 4.56 15.88 4.15
C ASP A 59 3.84 14.72 4.84
N ASP A 60 4.19 13.49 4.48
CA ASP A 60 3.66 12.25 5.03
C ASP A 60 4.47 11.72 6.23
N ALA A 61 5.50 12.44 6.70
CA ALA A 61 6.43 11.97 7.73
C ALA A 61 5.74 11.55 9.04
N ARG A 62 4.58 12.13 9.34
CA ARG A 62 3.72 11.70 10.47
C ARG A 62 3.32 10.22 10.43
N HIS A 63 3.33 9.60 9.25
CA HIS A 63 2.98 8.20 9.05
C HIS A 63 4.19 7.25 9.10
N ALA A 64 5.42 7.78 9.02
CA ALA A 64 6.65 6.99 8.86
C ALA A 64 6.83 5.97 10.00
N GLY A 65 6.72 6.39 11.26
CA GLY A 65 6.89 5.49 12.40
C GLY A 65 5.90 4.31 12.41
N SER A 66 4.65 4.57 12.01
CA SER A 66 3.62 3.52 11.91
C SER A 66 3.85 2.61 10.71
N LEU A 67 4.29 3.16 9.57
CA LEU A 67 4.62 2.38 8.38
C LEU A 67 5.84 1.47 8.63
N ILE A 68 6.90 1.99 9.27
CA ILE A 68 8.08 1.21 9.67
C ILE A 68 7.68 -0.02 10.48
N ARG A 69 6.82 0.18 11.49
CA ARG A 69 6.33 -0.93 12.34
C ARG A 69 5.63 -2.01 11.52
N ILE A 70 4.81 -1.63 10.54
CA ILE A 70 4.12 -2.59 9.67
C ILE A 70 5.11 -3.34 8.80
N LEU A 71 6.04 -2.64 8.15
CA LEU A 71 7.07 -3.27 7.32
C LEU A 71 7.87 -4.28 8.15
N GLU A 72 8.30 -3.91 9.36
CA GLU A 72 9.02 -4.80 10.28
C GLU A 72 8.17 -6.02 10.70
N GLN A 73 6.90 -5.81 11.05
CA GLN A 73 5.97 -6.89 11.40
C GLN A 73 5.72 -7.87 10.26
N CYS A 74 5.73 -7.37 9.02
CA CYS A 74 5.60 -8.17 7.81
C CYS A 74 6.94 -8.80 7.36
N GLY A 75 8.05 -8.57 8.07
CA GLY A 75 9.37 -9.05 7.68
C GLY A 75 9.92 -8.37 6.42
N GLN A 76 9.39 -7.20 6.05
CA GLN A 76 9.83 -6.42 4.91
C GLN A 76 11.06 -5.58 5.28
N THR A 77 11.89 -5.30 4.28
CA THR A 77 13.03 -4.38 4.44
C THR A 77 12.50 -2.96 4.57
N VAL A 78 12.92 -2.27 5.63
CA VAL A 78 12.61 -0.85 5.84
C VAL A 78 13.67 0.01 5.15
N PRO A 79 13.31 0.87 4.18
CA PRO A 79 14.26 1.80 3.55
C PRO A 79 14.89 2.74 4.57
N GLU A 80 16.19 3.03 4.42
CA GLU A 80 16.91 3.93 5.34
C GLU A 80 16.36 5.36 5.26
N GLU A 81 15.95 5.79 4.06
CA GLU A 81 15.32 7.07 3.80
C GLU A 81 14.02 7.23 4.58
N LEU A 82 13.27 6.14 4.76
CA LEU A 82 12.05 6.14 5.57
C LEU A 82 12.37 6.23 7.07
N ARG A 83 13.49 5.66 7.53
CA ARG A 83 13.93 5.76 8.93
C ARG A 83 14.45 7.15 9.29
N ASN A 84 15.00 7.86 8.30
CA ASN A 84 15.58 9.20 8.46
C ASN A 84 14.62 10.34 8.12
N LEU A 85 13.34 10.02 7.87
CA LEU A 85 12.30 10.97 7.51
C LEU A 85 11.77 11.75 8.72
#